data_AF-A0A0N1IKW5-F1
#
_entry.id   AF-A0A0N1IKW5-F1
#
_cell.length_a   1.000
_cell.length_b   1.000
_cell.length_c   1.000
_cell.angle_alpha   90.00
_cell.angle_beta   90.00
_cell.angle_gamma   90.00
#
_symmetry.space_group_name_H-M   'P 1'
#
loop_
_entity.id
_entity.type
_entity.pdbx_description
1 polymer ?
#
loop_
_entity_poly.entity_id
_entity_poly.type
_entity_poly.pdbx_seq_one_letter_code
_entity_poly.pdbx_strand_id
1 'polypeptide(L)'
;MPSEVISGKSLQRELADSIIRMVPLDEIRILLACGAKVNEPVTQGLRPLHYAIWQRHLEATRLLLVRGGDVNARDDCGYSALHLAAEHGYTELVRLLLQSGAAVDYRVDSGEQFPRTTLCDEPLRLAIRNKHYEVARLLLEHGADPNKRYFFGAEINLVSDPEYLELLLSFGANPDSRDRAGLTPLMKAARQKRGIEAVLLLISYGADVNAMADARNDYRTVMHYAVLSGNCSLYK
;
A
#
# COMPACT_ATOMS: atom_id res chain seq x y z
N MET A 1 9.84 55.23 1.23
CA MET A 1 10.23 55.02 2.64
C MET A 1 9.21 54.05 3.23
N PRO A 2 9.64 52.97 3.90
CA PRO A 2 9.86 51.68 3.23
C PRO A 2 9.17 50.50 3.95
N SER A 3 8.87 49.42 3.20
CA SER A 3 8.84 48.00 3.61
C SER A 3 8.19 47.21 2.46
N GLU A 4 8.89 46.89 1.38
CA GLU A 4 9.78 45.72 1.29
C GLU A 4 9.12 44.41 1.75
N VAL A 5 8.86 43.54 0.76
CA VAL A 5 8.77 42.07 0.88
C VAL A 5 7.55 41.49 1.60
N ILE A 6 6.34 41.71 1.08
CA ILE A 6 5.37 40.58 1.03
C ILE A 6 5.64 39.85 -0.29
N SER A 7 6.75 39.12 -0.30
CA SER A 7 7.10 38.23 -1.39
C SER A 7 6.04 37.14 -1.50
N GLY A 8 5.12 37.27 -2.47
CA GLY A 8 4.72 36.22 -3.40
C GLY A 8 4.43 34.80 -2.89
N LYS A 9 3.99 34.61 -1.64
CA LYS A 9 3.49 33.31 -1.20
C LYS A 9 2.05 33.18 -1.67
N SER A 10 1.82 32.29 -2.64
CA SER A 10 0.47 31.81 -2.94
C SER A 10 -0.24 31.45 -1.64
N LEU A 11 -1.49 31.88 -1.44
CA LEU A 11 -2.32 31.49 -0.27
C LEU A 11 -2.34 29.96 -0.06
N GLN A 12 -2.12 29.19 -1.12
CA GLN A 12 -1.98 27.73 -1.04
C GLN A 12 -0.69 27.27 -0.39
N ARG A 13 0.40 27.99 -0.63
CA ARG A 13 1.67 27.75 0.04
C ARG A 13 1.57 28.10 1.52
N GLU A 14 0.85 29.17 1.87
CA GLU A 14 0.59 29.49 3.28
C GLU A 14 -0.30 28.45 3.95
N LEU A 15 -1.36 27.98 3.28
CA LEU A 15 -2.19 26.87 3.77
C LEU A 15 -1.34 25.62 4.04
N ALA A 16 -0.48 25.24 3.10
CA ALA A 16 0.44 24.11 3.30
C ALA A 16 1.44 24.36 4.43
N ASP A 17 2.09 25.54 4.47
CA ASP A 17 3.03 25.92 5.53
C ASP A 17 2.35 25.87 6.92
N SER A 18 1.10 26.35 7.04
CA SER A 18 0.33 26.31 8.29
C SER A 18 -0.01 24.89 8.73
N ILE A 19 -0.38 24.01 7.78
CA ILE A 19 -0.59 22.58 8.07
C ILE A 19 0.73 21.93 8.52
N ILE A 20 1.83 22.24 7.83
CA ILE A 20 3.17 21.69 8.14
C ILE A 20 3.63 22.14 9.52
N ARG A 21 3.40 23.39 9.89
CA ARG A 21 3.74 23.94 11.21
C ARG A 21 2.78 23.51 12.33
N MET A 22 1.73 22.74 12.01
CA MET A 22 0.71 22.29 12.96
C MET A 22 0.07 23.45 13.74
N VAL A 23 -0.21 24.54 13.03
CA VAL A 23 -0.85 25.73 13.63
C VAL A 23 -2.31 25.38 13.99
N PRO A 24 -2.92 26.00 15.04
CA PRO A 24 -4.32 25.78 15.40
C PRO A 24 -5.28 25.81 14.21
N LEU A 25 -6.33 24.99 14.32
CA LEU A 25 -7.31 24.75 13.27
C LEU A 25 -8.01 26.04 12.79
N ASP A 26 -8.12 27.05 13.66
CA ASP A 26 -8.73 28.33 13.33
C ASP A 26 -7.96 29.08 12.24
N GLU A 27 -6.63 29.02 12.22
CA GLU A 27 -5.86 29.60 11.11
C GLU A 27 -6.14 28.89 9.80
N ILE A 28 -6.20 27.56 9.81
CA ILE A 28 -6.57 26.78 8.62
C ILE A 28 -7.97 27.17 8.15
N ARG A 29 -8.92 27.36 9.06
CA ARG A 29 -10.29 27.81 8.74
C ARG A 29 -10.30 29.21 8.13
N ILE A 30 -9.50 30.13 8.66
CA ILE A 30 -9.38 31.50 8.16
C ILE A 30 -8.77 31.49 6.75
N LEU A 31 -7.68 30.75 6.52
CA LEU A 31 -7.05 30.66 5.21
C LEU A 31 -8.02 30.11 4.14
N LEU A 32 -8.81 29.09 4.49
CA LEU A 32 -9.85 28.57 3.61
C LEU A 32 -10.97 29.60 3.36
N ALA A 33 -11.33 30.41 4.35
CA ALA A 33 -12.32 31.49 4.19
C ALA A 33 -11.79 32.65 3.35
N CYS A 34 -10.48 32.94 3.41
CA CYS A 34 -9.79 33.95 2.61
C CYS A 34 -9.58 33.54 1.14
N GLY A 35 -10.03 32.34 0.74
CA GLY A 35 -10.00 31.88 -0.65
C GLY A 35 -8.90 30.85 -0.96
N ALA A 36 -8.20 30.30 0.04
CA ALA A 36 -7.35 29.13 -0.19
C ALA A 36 -8.23 27.94 -0.59
N LYS A 37 -7.92 27.31 -1.73
CA LYS A 37 -8.67 26.17 -2.26
C LYS A 37 -8.06 24.85 -1.78
N VAL A 38 -8.89 23.98 -1.21
CA VAL A 38 -8.49 22.67 -0.64
C VAL A 38 -7.85 21.69 -1.62
N ASN A 39 -8.10 21.86 -2.92
CA ASN A 39 -7.71 20.92 -3.97
C ASN A 39 -6.57 21.41 -4.87
N GLU A 40 -6.08 22.63 -4.70
CA GLU A 40 -4.99 23.10 -5.55
C GLU A 40 -3.67 22.48 -5.10
N PRO A 41 -2.83 22.02 -6.05
CA PRO A 41 -1.49 21.55 -5.74
C PRO A 41 -0.57 22.71 -5.36
N VAL A 42 0.41 22.42 -4.50
CA VAL A 42 1.40 23.38 -4.00
C VAL A 42 2.76 23.13 -4.62
N THR A 43 3.43 22.04 -4.26
CA THR A 43 4.71 21.62 -4.86
C THR A 43 4.66 20.13 -5.18
N GLN A 44 5.16 19.73 -6.36
CA GLN A 44 5.21 18.32 -6.79
C GLN A 44 3.83 17.64 -6.81
N GLY A 45 2.78 18.38 -7.17
CA GLY A 45 1.40 17.87 -7.16
C GLY A 45 0.80 17.66 -5.77
N LEU A 46 1.56 17.86 -4.69
CA LEU A 46 1.08 17.71 -3.32
C LEU A 46 -0.01 18.74 -3.02
N ARG A 47 -1.02 18.28 -2.29
CA ARG A 47 -2.22 19.07 -1.92
C ARG A 47 -2.28 19.22 -0.41
N PRO A 48 -3.06 20.18 0.12
CA PRO A 48 -3.25 20.35 1.56
C PRO A 48 -3.50 19.04 2.32
N LEU A 49 -4.30 18.13 1.74
CA LEU A 49 -4.58 16.82 2.34
C LEU A 49 -3.33 15.96 2.50
N HIS A 50 -2.43 15.93 1.51
CA HIS A 50 -1.17 15.19 1.58
C HIS A 50 -0.29 15.68 2.73
N TYR A 51 -0.17 17.01 2.90
CA TYR A 51 0.60 17.60 4.00
C TYR A 51 -0.02 17.28 5.37
N ALA A 52 -1.36 17.28 5.47
CA ALA A 52 -2.05 16.96 6.71
C ALA A 52 -1.81 15.50 7.14
N ILE A 53 -1.81 14.57 6.17
CA ILE A 53 -1.45 13.16 6.41
C ILE A 53 0.01 13.02 6.81
N TRP A 54 0.93 13.69 6.11
CA TRP A 54 2.36 13.63 6.41
C TRP A 54 2.66 14.04 7.86
N GLN A 55 2.00 15.10 8.34
CA GLN A 55 2.14 15.58 9.72
C GLN A 55 1.24 14.87 10.74
N ARG A 56 0.50 13.83 10.33
CA ARG A 56 -0.44 13.11 11.19
C ARG A 56 -1.51 14.02 11.82
N HIS A 57 -1.84 15.13 11.16
CA HIS A 57 -2.76 16.11 11.70
C HIS A 57 -4.21 15.70 11.42
N LEU A 58 -4.75 14.86 12.31
CA LEU A 58 -6.10 14.27 12.18
C LEU A 58 -7.20 15.33 12.02
N GLU A 59 -7.20 16.35 12.88
CA GLU A 59 -8.21 17.41 12.84
C GLU A 59 -8.15 18.27 11.57
N ALA A 60 -6.95 18.60 11.09
CA ALA A 60 -6.80 19.29 9.82
C ALA A 60 -7.25 18.40 8.65
N THR A 61 -6.94 17.10 8.69
CA THR A 61 -7.39 16.13 7.68
C THR A 61 -8.92 16.08 7.62
N ARG A 62 -9.59 15.95 8.78
CA ARG A 62 -11.05 15.98 8.88
C ARG A 62 -11.64 17.29 8.34
N LEU A 63 -11.06 18.43 8.72
CA LEU A 63 -11.50 19.73 8.23
C LEU A 63 -11.40 19.82 6.70
N LEU A 64 -10.26 19.42 6.13
CA LEU A 64 -10.03 19.48 4.68
C LEU A 64 -11.02 18.59 3.92
N LEU A 65 -11.30 17.38 4.42
CA LEU A 65 -12.28 16.47 3.83
C LEU A 65 -13.71 17.05 3.89
N VAL A 66 -14.12 17.61 5.04
CA VAL A 66 -15.43 18.28 5.19
C VAL A 66 -15.57 19.48 4.26
N ARG A 67 -14.46 20.15 3.93
CA ARG A 67 -14.41 21.29 3.01
C ARG A 67 -14.31 20.89 1.53
N GLY A 68 -14.56 19.62 1.20
CA GLY A 68 -14.57 19.12 -0.17
C GLY A 68 -13.17 18.78 -0.71
N GLY A 69 -12.23 18.47 0.19
CA GLY A 69 -10.92 17.94 -0.19
C GLY A 69 -11.08 16.62 -0.94
N ASP A 70 -10.46 16.53 -2.11
CA ASP A 70 -10.45 15.32 -2.93
C ASP A 70 -9.55 14.26 -2.28
N VAL A 71 -10.21 13.25 -1.69
CA VAL A 71 -9.57 12.13 -0.99
C VAL A 71 -8.74 11.24 -1.93
N ASN A 72 -9.08 11.23 -3.22
CA ASN A 72 -8.47 10.37 -4.23
C ASN A 72 -7.45 11.10 -5.10
N ALA A 73 -7.22 12.38 -4.84
CA ALA A 73 -6.21 13.16 -5.54
C ALA A 73 -4.83 12.51 -5.38
N ARG A 74 -4.07 12.51 -6.47
CA ARG A 74 -2.69 12.00 -6.51
C ARG A 74 -1.71 13.14 -6.74
N ASP A 75 -0.51 12.98 -6.17
CA ASP A 75 0.64 13.81 -6.45
C ASP A 75 1.32 13.44 -7.78
N ASP A 76 2.42 14.13 -8.12
CA ASP A 76 3.15 13.89 -9.38
C ASP A 76 3.82 12.50 -9.43
N CYS A 77 3.99 11.84 -8.28
CA CYS A 77 4.52 10.49 -8.14
C CYS A 77 3.42 9.41 -8.16
N GLY A 78 2.14 9.81 -8.19
CA GLY A 78 0.98 8.93 -8.15
C GLY A 78 0.47 8.59 -6.74
N TYR A 79 1.09 9.11 -5.68
CA TYR A 79 0.66 8.86 -4.31
C TYR A 79 -0.60 9.65 -3.99
N SER A 80 -1.60 8.97 -3.43
CA SER A 80 -2.75 9.61 -2.79
C SER A 80 -2.55 9.74 -1.28
N ALA A 81 -3.45 10.45 -0.61
CA ALA A 81 -3.50 10.53 0.85
C ALA A 81 -3.52 9.13 1.51
N LEU A 82 -4.22 8.16 0.91
CA LEU A 82 -4.28 6.78 1.42
C LEU A 82 -2.94 6.05 1.27
N HIS A 83 -2.22 6.28 0.17
CA HIS A 83 -0.88 5.70 -0.01
C HIS A 83 0.09 6.17 1.08
N LEU A 84 0.13 7.47 1.36
CA LEU A 84 1.00 8.04 2.40
C LEU A 84 0.62 7.52 3.79
N ALA A 85 -0.67 7.49 4.11
CA ALA A 85 -1.14 6.97 5.39
C ALA A 85 -0.83 5.47 5.55
N ALA A 86 -0.93 4.69 4.47
CA ALA A 86 -0.63 3.27 4.49
C ALA A 86 0.87 2.98 4.58
N GLU A 87 1.70 3.75 3.88
CA GLU A 87 3.15 3.64 3.91
C GLU A 87 3.73 3.89 5.31
N HIS A 88 3.15 4.83 6.05
CA HIS A 88 3.61 5.18 7.41
C HIS A 88 2.83 4.49 8.54
N GLY A 89 1.82 3.68 8.22
CA GLY A 89 1.08 2.92 9.22
C GLY A 89 0.13 3.75 10.07
N TYR A 90 -0.37 4.88 9.55
CA TYR A 90 -1.25 5.79 10.28
C TYR A 90 -2.70 5.27 10.32
N THR A 91 -2.94 4.26 11.16
CA THR A 91 -4.22 3.53 11.27
C THR A 91 -5.45 4.43 11.41
N GLU A 92 -5.42 5.44 12.27
CA GLU A 92 -6.53 6.37 12.46
C GLU A 92 -6.82 7.21 11.21
N LEU A 93 -5.77 7.65 10.50
CA LEU A 93 -5.89 8.39 9.26
C LEU A 93 -6.39 7.50 8.12
N VAL A 94 -5.91 6.25 8.03
CA VAL A 94 -6.42 5.26 7.09
C VAL A 94 -7.92 5.05 7.29
N ARG A 95 -8.36 4.84 8.54
CA ARG A 95 -9.79 4.69 8.86
C ARG A 95 -10.60 5.92 8.46
N LEU A 96 -10.11 7.13 8.75
CA LEU A 96 -10.77 8.38 8.36
C LEU A 96 -10.88 8.52 6.84
N LEU A 97 -9.81 8.22 6.09
CA LEU A 97 -9.78 8.32 4.64
C LEU A 97 -10.73 7.30 4.00
N LEU A 98 -10.73 6.06 4.47
CA LEU A 98 -11.65 5.00 4.00
C LEU A 98 -13.11 5.37 4.27
N GLN A 99 -13.43 5.88 5.46
CA GLN A 99 -14.77 6.39 5.79
C GLN A 99 -15.20 7.57 4.91
N SER A 100 -14.24 8.31 4.37
CA SER A 100 -14.46 9.45 3.49
C SER A 100 -14.52 9.06 2.00
N GLY A 101 -14.55 7.76 1.68
CA GLY A 101 -14.66 7.26 0.31
C GLY A 101 -13.33 7.22 -0.45
N ALA A 102 -12.20 7.08 0.25
CA ALA A 102 -10.93 6.79 -0.41
C ALA A 102 -11.03 5.48 -1.21
N ALA A 103 -10.64 5.54 -2.48
CA ALA A 103 -10.40 4.36 -3.28
C ALA A 103 -9.26 3.55 -2.63
N VAL A 104 -9.37 2.23 -2.67
CA VAL A 104 -8.34 1.29 -2.19
C VAL A 104 -7.49 0.75 -3.32
N ASP A 105 -8.04 0.71 -4.53
CA ASP A 105 -7.38 0.25 -5.75
C ASP A 105 -7.20 1.42 -6.72
N TYR A 106 -5.95 1.74 -7.01
CA TYR A 106 -5.58 2.91 -7.82
C TYR A 106 -5.01 2.51 -9.20
N ARG A 107 -4.56 1.27 -9.38
CA ARG A 107 -4.06 0.79 -10.67
C ARG A 107 -5.17 0.19 -11.50
N VAL A 108 -5.27 0.66 -12.74
CA VAL A 108 -6.09 0.03 -13.77
C VAL A 108 -5.47 -1.32 -14.13
N ASP A 109 -6.29 -2.36 -14.20
CA ASP A 109 -5.82 -3.66 -14.67
C ASP A 109 -5.46 -3.57 -16.15
N SER A 110 -4.16 -3.63 -16.44
CA SER A 110 -3.67 -3.64 -17.83
C SER A 110 -3.93 -4.97 -18.53
N GLY A 111 -4.38 -6.00 -17.80
CA GLY A 111 -4.46 -7.38 -18.28
C GLY A 111 -3.09 -8.05 -18.50
N GLU A 112 -1.99 -7.30 -18.33
CA GLU A 112 -0.64 -7.84 -18.44
C GLU A 112 -0.28 -8.69 -17.22
N GLN A 113 0.33 -9.85 -17.45
CA GLN A 113 0.72 -10.76 -16.37
C GLN A 113 1.79 -10.17 -15.44
N PHE A 114 2.65 -9.26 -15.96
CA PHE A 114 3.73 -8.60 -15.22
C PHE A 114 3.85 -7.14 -15.64
N PRO A 115 2.97 -6.26 -15.11
CA PRO A 115 2.94 -4.87 -15.52
C PRO A 115 4.25 -4.17 -15.14
N ARG A 116 4.90 -3.52 -16.12
CA ARG A 116 6.04 -2.61 -15.88
C ARG A 116 5.48 -1.27 -15.45
N THR A 117 5.29 -1.09 -14.15
CA THR A 117 4.74 0.17 -13.63
C THR A 117 5.85 1.15 -13.29
N THR A 118 5.78 2.35 -13.85
CA THR A 118 6.56 3.53 -13.43
C THR A 118 5.91 4.29 -12.26
N LEU A 119 4.71 3.89 -11.85
CA LEU A 119 3.90 4.54 -10.80
C LEU A 119 3.95 3.76 -9.48
N CYS A 120 3.60 4.45 -8.38
CA CYS A 120 3.60 3.96 -7.00
C CYS A 120 2.89 2.61 -6.81
N ASP A 121 3.36 1.81 -5.84
CA ASP A 121 2.70 0.57 -5.40
C ASP A 121 1.32 0.88 -4.78
N GLU A 122 0.40 -0.09 -4.77
CA GLU A 122 -0.91 0.09 -4.12
C GLU A 122 -0.76 0.31 -2.60
N PRO A 123 -1.73 0.97 -1.94
CA PRO A 123 -1.71 1.19 -0.49
C PRO A 123 -1.54 -0.11 0.30
N LEU A 124 -2.18 -1.21 -0.13
CA LEU A 124 -2.06 -2.52 0.51
C LEU A 124 -0.61 -3.02 0.51
N ARG A 125 0.07 -2.92 -0.63
CA ARG A 125 1.47 -3.35 -0.74
C ARG A 125 2.40 -2.46 0.09
N LEU A 126 2.17 -1.15 0.12
CA LEU A 126 2.95 -0.24 0.97
C LEU A 126 2.81 -0.61 2.46
N ALA A 127 1.59 -0.90 2.91
CA ALA A 127 1.33 -1.33 4.29
C ALA A 127 2.02 -2.65 4.64
N ILE A 128 1.95 -3.65 3.74
CA ILE A 128 2.58 -4.96 3.95
C ILE A 128 4.11 -4.85 3.94
N ARG A 129 4.67 -4.15 2.94
CA ARG A 129 6.12 -3.94 2.79
C ARG A 129 6.74 -3.26 4.01
N ASN A 130 6.01 -2.33 4.62
CA ASN A 130 6.45 -1.59 5.80
C ASN A 130 5.95 -2.19 7.14
N LYS A 131 5.38 -3.40 7.11
CA LYS A 131 4.96 -4.15 8.29
C LYS A 131 3.87 -3.47 9.14
N HIS A 132 2.89 -2.84 8.49
CA HIS A 132 1.72 -2.25 9.12
C HIS A 132 0.50 -3.17 9.02
N TYR A 133 0.44 -4.18 9.89
CA TYR A 133 -0.54 -5.28 9.82
C TYR A 133 -1.98 -4.77 9.89
N GLU A 134 -2.28 -3.93 10.89
CA GLU A 134 -3.63 -3.39 11.09
C GLU A 134 -4.08 -2.54 9.90
N VAL A 135 -3.18 -1.81 9.27
CA VAL A 135 -3.49 -1.06 8.04
C VAL A 135 -3.78 -2.00 6.88
N ALA A 136 -2.95 -3.03 6.67
CA ALA A 136 -3.16 -4.00 5.60
C ALA A 136 -4.52 -4.71 5.77
N ARG A 137 -4.86 -5.09 7.00
CA ARG A 137 -6.15 -5.66 7.36
C ARG A 137 -7.31 -4.70 7.03
N LEU A 138 -7.23 -3.44 7.48
CA LEU A 138 -8.26 -2.45 7.19
C LEU A 138 -8.47 -2.23 5.69
N LEU A 139 -7.40 -2.21 4.90
CA LEU A 139 -7.47 -2.07 3.45
C LEU A 139 -8.18 -3.27 2.79
N LEU A 140 -7.86 -4.50 3.21
CA LEU A 140 -8.53 -5.71 2.75
C LEU A 140 -10.01 -5.75 3.15
N GLU A 141 -10.35 -5.34 4.38
CA GLU A 141 -11.74 -5.22 4.84
C GLU A 141 -12.56 -4.22 4.01
N HIS A 142 -11.91 -3.22 3.41
CA HIS A 142 -12.54 -2.23 2.53
C HIS A 142 -12.40 -2.57 1.04
N GLY A 143 -12.03 -3.80 0.71
CA GLY A 143 -12.08 -4.34 -0.66
C GLY A 143 -10.81 -4.16 -1.49
N ALA A 144 -9.65 -3.91 -0.87
CA ALA A 144 -8.37 -3.97 -1.60
C ALA A 144 -8.15 -5.37 -2.18
N ASP A 145 -7.76 -5.47 -3.45
CA ASP A 145 -7.55 -6.77 -4.10
C ASP A 145 -6.24 -7.44 -3.62
N PRO A 146 -6.30 -8.58 -2.90
CA PRO A 146 -5.09 -9.29 -2.46
C PRO A 146 -4.36 -9.99 -3.61
N ASN A 147 -5.00 -10.15 -4.77
CA ASN A 147 -4.45 -10.80 -5.95
C ASN A 147 -3.78 -9.82 -6.92
N LYS A 148 -3.73 -8.53 -6.56
CA LYS A 148 -3.11 -7.51 -7.40
C LYS A 148 -1.69 -7.91 -7.79
N ARG A 149 -1.39 -7.80 -9.09
CA ARG A 149 -0.10 -8.23 -9.66
C ARG A 149 0.84 -7.04 -9.83
N TYR A 150 2.07 -7.25 -9.40
CA TYR A 150 3.20 -6.34 -9.57
C TYR A 150 4.22 -6.96 -10.52
N PHE A 151 5.29 -6.19 -10.80
CA PHE A 151 6.36 -6.63 -11.69
C PHE A 151 6.99 -7.98 -11.31
N PHE A 152 7.07 -8.28 -10.01
CA PHE A 152 7.64 -9.54 -9.52
C PHE A 152 6.62 -10.66 -9.31
N GLY A 153 5.32 -10.36 -9.25
CA GLY A 153 4.25 -11.32 -8.95
C GLY A 153 3.10 -10.68 -8.16
N ALA A 154 2.12 -11.49 -7.75
CA ALA A 154 1.05 -11.05 -6.85
C ALA A 154 1.56 -10.83 -5.42
N GLU A 155 0.80 -10.12 -4.57
CA GLU A 155 1.20 -9.78 -3.20
C GLU A 155 1.61 -11.02 -2.37
N ILE A 156 0.84 -12.11 -2.47
CA ILE A 156 1.12 -13.39 -1.80
C ILE A 156 2.51 -13.99 -2.14
N ASN A 157 3.08 -13.68 -3.31
CA ASN A 157 4.42 -14.13 -3.71
C ASN A 157 5.55 -13.29 -3.09
N LEU A 158 5.22 -12.09 -2.60
CA LEU A 158 6.17 -11.09 -2.14
C LEU A 158 6.29 -11.07 -0.62
N VAL A 159 5.26 -11.58 0.07
CA VAL A 159 5.24 -11.75 1.51
C VAL A 159 6.19 -12.86 1.96
N SER A 160 6.90 -12.62 3.06
CA SER A 160 7.73 -13.63 3.74
C SER A 160 7.23 -13.96 5.14
N ASP A 161 6.50 -13.05 5.77
CA ASP A 161 6.00 -13.19 7.14
C ASP A 161 4.67 -14.01 7.13
N PRO A 162 4.56 -15.09 7.92
CA PRO A 162 3.41 -16.01 7.89
C PRO A 162 2.09 -15.32 8.30
N GLU A 163 2.15 -14.34 9.20
CA GLU A 163 0.97 -13.56 9.62
C GLU A 163 0.33 -12.79 8.46
N TYR A 164 1.15 -12.18 7.59
CA TYR A 164 0.67 -11.49 6.40
C TYR A 164 0.19 -12.46 5.33
N LEU A 165 0.82 -13.63 5.25
CA LEU A 165 0.40 -14.70 4.35
C LEU A 165 -0.99 -15.19 4.74
N GLU A 166 -1.23 -15.43 6.03
CA GLU A 166 -2.54 -15.83 6.56
C GLU A 166 -3.58 -14.75 6.32
N LEU A 167 -3.23 -13.50 6.58
CA LEU A 167 -4.09 -12.36 6.31
C LEU A 167 -4.52 -12.35 4.82
N LEU A 168 -3.58 -12.37 3.89
CA LEU A 168 -3.90 -12.38 2.46
C LEU A 168 -4.77 -13.58 2.04
N LEU A 169 -4.44 -14.77 2.52
CA LEU A 169 -5.20 -16.00 2.24
C LEU A 169 -6.63 -15.93 2.77
N SER A 170 -6.82 -15.39 3.99
CA SER A 170 -8.14 -15.22 4.61
C SER A 170 -9.05 -14.27 3.81
N PHE A 171 -8.47 -13.35 3.05
CA PHE A 171 -9.19 -12.44 2.15
C PHE A 171 -9.23 -12.91 0.68
N GLY A 172 -8.87 -14.17 0.40
CA GLY A 172 -9.02 -14.77 -0.92
C GLY A 172 -7.83 -14.61 -1.87
N ALA A 173 -6.61 -14.41 -1.33
CA ALA A 173 -5.41 -14.51 -2.14
C ALA A 173 -5.25 -15.92 -2.73
N ASN A 174 -4.89 -16.00 -4.01
CA ASN A 174 -4.68 -17.25 -4.72
C ASN A 174 -3.35 -17.90 -4.30
N PRO A 175 -3.36 -19.05 -3.59
CA PRO A 175 -2.14 -19.70 -3.10
C PRO A 175 -1.25 -20.27 -4.22
N ASP A 176 -1.79 -20.45 -5.44
CA ASP A 176 -1.07 -20.98 -6.60
C ASP A 176 -0.63 -19.89 -7.58
N SER A 177 -0.77 -18.62 -7.20
CA SER A 177 -0.36 -17.49 -8.03
C SER A 177 1.12 -17.58 -8.37
N ARG A 178 1.48 -17.60 -9.66
CA ARG A 178 2.89 -17.69 -10.07
C ARG A 178 3.56 -16.33 -10.16
N ASP A 179 4.77 -16.25 -9.61
CA ASP A 179 5.65 -15.09 -9.71
C ASP A 179 6.38 -15.05 -11.08
N ARG A 180 7.24 -14.03 -11.29
CA ARG A 180 7.94 -13.87 -12.57
C ARG A 180 8.95 -14.99 -12.87
N ALA A 181 9.43 -15.68 -11.84
CA ALA A 181 10.28 -16.85 -11.98
C ALA A 181 9.47 -18.14 -12.20
N GLY A 182 8.13 -18.05 -12.30
CA GLY A 182 7.25 -19.19 -12.48
C GLY A 182 7.03 -20.02 -11.21
N LEU A 183 7.48 -19.52 -10.05
CA LEU A 183 7.37 -20.19 -8.77
C LEU A 183 6.05 -19.85 -8.09
N THR A 184 5.45 -20.82 -7.40
CA THR A 184 4.33 -20.60 -6.50
C THR A 184 4.83 -20.16 -5.11
N PRO A 185 3.98 -19.53 -4.28
CA PRO A 185 4.26 -19.25 -2.88
C PRO A 185 4.73 -20.51 -2.13
N LEU A 186 4.12 -21.66 -2.44
CA LEU A 186 4.44 -22.94 -1.81
C LEU A 186 5.87 -23.40 -2.14
N MET A 187 6.30 -23.28 -3.40
CA MET A 187 7.69 -23.56 -3.79
C MET A 187 8.68 -22.64 -3.07
N LYS A 188 8.34 -21.35 -2.92
CA LYS A 188 9.19 -20.38 -2.24
C LYS A 188 9.29 -20.68 -0.75
N ALA A 189 8.19 -21.03 -0.10
CA ALA A 189 8.14 -21.42 1.31
C ALA A 189 8.95 -22.71 1.54
N ALA A 190 8.78 -23.73 0.69
CA ALA A 190 9.52 -25.00 0.79
C ALA A 190 11.03 -24.83 0.62
N ARG A 191 11.48 -23.81 -0.12
CA ARG A 191 12.91 -23.48 -0.28
C ARG A 191 13.53 -22.86 0.98
N GLN A 192 12.73 -22.29 1.88
CA GLN A 192 13.23 -21.61 3.08
C GLN A 192 13.40 -22.60 4.25
N LYS A 193 14.54 -22.51 4.95
CA LYS A 193 14.85 -23.36 6.12
C LYS A 193 13.84 -23.25 7.26
N ARG A 194 13.13 -22.13 7.41
CA ARG A 194 12.10 -21.92 8.44
C ARG A 194 10.68 -21.79 7.87
N GLY A 195 10.47 -22.20 6.61
CA GLY A 195 9.21 -22.01 5.91
C GLY A 195 8.11 -23.03 6.22
N ILE A 196 8.29 -23.92 7.21
CA ILE A 196 7.33 -25.00 7.51
C ILE A 196 5.93 -24.46 7.82
N GLU A 197 5.85 -23.38 8.59
CA GLU A 197 4.59 -22.72 8.95
C GLU A 197 3.87 -22.18 7.70
N ALA A 198 4.59 -21.45 6.85
CA ALA A 198 4.07 -20.95 5.58
C ALA A 198 3.63 -22.08 4.63
N VAL A 199 4.36 -23.21 4.61
CA VAL A 199 3.98 -24.40 3.84
C VAL A 199 2.66 -24.99 4.34
N LEU A 200 2.54 -25.22 5.65
CA LEU A 200 1.32 -25.78 6.25
C LEU A 200 0.11 -24.87 6.01
N LEU A 201 0.32 -23.56 6.14
CA LEU A 201 -0.70 -22.56 5.89
C LEU A 201 -1.14 -22.53 4.41
N LEU A 202 -0.20 -22.56 3.46
CA LEU A 202 -0.56 -22.60 2.04
C LEU A 202 -1.34 -23.88 1.68
N ILE A 203 -0.95 -25.03 2.23
CA ILE A 203 -1.65 -26.30 2.03
C ILE A 203 -3.05 -26.25 2.64
N SER A 204 -3.22 -25.66 3.83
CA SER A 204 -4.56 -25.56 4.46
C SER A 204 -5.54 -24.71 3.67
N TYR A 205 -5.03 -23.74 2.89
CA TYR A 205 -5.80 -22.92 1.94
C TYR A 205 -5.83 -23.50 0.51
N GLY A 206 -5.38 -24.74 0.31
CA GLY A 206 -5.57 -25.48 -0.95
C GLY A 206 -4.47 -25.30 -2.00
N ALA A 207 -3.26 -24.88 -1.63
CA ALA A 207 -2.12 -24.82 -2.55
C ALA A 207 -1.82 -26.18 -3.19
N ASP A 208 -1.51 -26.19 -4.49
CA ASP A 208 -1.15 -27.40 -5.22
C ASP A 208 0.28 -27.86 -4.87
N VAL A 209 0.37 -28.92 -4.06
CA VAL A 209 1.63 -29.57 -3.68
C VAL A 209 2.37 -30.21 -4.85
N ASN A 210 1.67 -30.51 -5.95
CA ASN A 210 2.24 -31.12 -7.14
C ASN A 210 2.61 -30.09 -8.22
N ALA A 211 2.43 -28.79 -7.92
CA ALA A 211 2.81 -27.73 -8.83
C ALA A 211 4.28 -27.92 -9.28
N MET A 212 4.49 -27.83 -10.59
CA MET A 212 5.81 -27.88 -11.22
C MET A 212 6.26 -26.51 -11.67
N ALA A 213 7.52 -26.19 -11.42
CA ALA A 213 8.15 -24.99 -11.95
C ALA A 213 8.27 -25.09 -13.48
N ASP A 214 8.59 -23.97 -14.12
CA ASP A 214 8.77 -23.93 -15.57
C ASP A 214 10.11 -24.54 -16.03
N ALA A 215 10.33 -24.57 -17.34
CA ALA A 215 11.56 -25.09 -17.95
C ALA A 215 12.82 -24.38 -17.45
N ARG A 216 12.72 -23.10 -17.05
CA ARG A 216 13.84 -22.32 -16.52
C ARG A 216 14.32 -22.83 -15.17
N ASN A 217 13.47 -23.56 -14.45
CA ASN A 217 13.73 -24.13 -13.14
C ASN A 217 13.79 -25.66 -13.16
N ASP A 218 14.09 -26.26 -14.32
CA ASP A 218 14.23 -27.70 -14.51
C ASP A 218 12.97 -28.50 -14.12
N TYR A 219 11.77 -27.91 -14.27
CA TYR A 219 10.50 -28.56 -13.91
C TYR A 219 10.42 -29.08 -12.46
N ARG A 220 11.20 -28.48 -11.54
CA ARG A 220 11.22 -28.89 -10.13
C ARG A 220 9.84 -28.75 -9.49
N THR A 221 9.42 -29.80 -8.77
CA THR A 221 8.24 -29.78 -7.89
C THR A 221 8.55 -29.16 -6.54
N VAL A 222 7.52 -28.89 -5.73
CA VAL A 222 7.64 -28.45 -4.33
C VAL A 222 8.57 -29.38 -3.53
N MET A 223 8.44 -30.69 -3.72
CA MET A 223 9.31 -31.68 -3.04
C MET A 223 10.80 -31.52 -3.40
N HIS A 224 11.13 -31.21 -4.65
CA HIS A 224 12.52 -30.94 -5.03
C HIS A 224 13.09 -29.75 -4.26
N TYR A 225 12.29 -28.68 -4.08
CA TYR A 225 12.71 -27.51 -3.30
C TYR A 225 12.83 -27.81 -1.80
N ALA A 226 11.94 -28.64 -1.25
CA ALA A 226 12.04 -29.11 0.12
C ALA A 226 13.36 -29.87 0.34
N VAL A 227 13.68 -30.84 -0.53
CA VAL A 227 14.95 -31.62 -0.52
C VAL A 227 16.17 -30.71 -0.56
N LEU A 228 16.20 -29.75 -1.48
CA LEU A 228 17.32 -28.82 -1.64
C LEU A 228 17.51 -27.90 -0.42
N SER A 229 16.44 -27.57 0.30
CA SER A 229 16.51 -26.71 1.48
C SER A 229 17.11 -27.42 2.71
N GLY A 230 17.15 -28.76 2.70
CA GLY A 230 17.60 -29.57 3.83
C GLY A 230 16.58 -29.67 4.98
N ASN A 231 15.31 -29.31 4.75
CA ASN A 231 14.27 -29.34 5.78
C ASN A 231 13.69 -30.75 5.97
N CYS A 232 14.28 -31.52 6.89
CA CYS A 232 13.81 -32.87 7.25
C CYS A 232 12.37 -32.94 7.77
N SER A 233 11.81 -31.83 8.25
CA SER A 233 10.43 -31.74 8.74
C SER A 233 9.38 -31.68 7.63
N LEU A 234 9.75 -31.36 6.39
CA LEU A 234 8.82 -31.29 5.26
C LEU A 234 8.54 -32.65 4.60
N TYR A 235 9.24 -33.72 4.99
CA TYR A 235 9.10 -35.07 4.41
C TYR A 235 8.29 -36.05 5.27
N LYS A 236 7.80 -35.61 6.43
CA LYS A 236 7.00 -36.42 7.36
C LYS A 236 5.54 -36.01 7.24
#